data_AF-A0A151JZL6-F1
#
_entry.id   AF-A0A151JZL6-F1
#
_cell.length_a   1.000
_cell.length_b   1.000
_cell.length_c   1.000
_cell.angle_alpha   90.00
_cell.angle_beta   90.00
_cell.angle_gamma   90.00
#
_symmetry.space_group_name_H-M   'P 1'
#
loop_
_entity.id
_entity.type
_entity.pdbx_description
1 polymer ?
#
loop_
_entity_poly.entity_id
_entity_poly.type
_entity_poly.pdbx_seq_one_letter_code
_entity_poly.pdbx_strand_id
1 'polypeptide(L)'
;MSLEGRDAVIVLKDWSRVIRRPITDMYILENRFREKDWQAIPCGLAHLGSVGLRPRWPRKSRALTRTLLGRREGWMRILEPVETYGAVITLD
;
A
#
# COMPACT_ATOMS: atom_id res chain seq x y z
N MET A 1 -10.66 3.93 9.90
CA MET A 1 -11.00 5.35 9.72
C MET A 1 -10.81 6.01 11.06
N SER A 2 -10.00 7.07 11.14
CA SER A 2 -9.97 7.92 12.33
C SER A 2 -10.70 9.21 11.99
N LEU A 3 -11.58 9.65 12.88
CA LEU A 3 -12.33 10.90 12.76
C LEU A 3 -11.59 11.95 13.59
N GLU A 4 -11.02 12.96 12.93
CA GLU A 4 -10.40 14.11 13.60
C GLU A 4 -11.19 15.37 13.24
N GLY A 5 -12.22 15.67 14.05
CA GLY A 5 -13.09 16.81 13.81
C GLY A 5 -13.94 16.64 12.55
N ARG A 6 -13.86 17.62 11.62
CA ARG A 6 -14.65 17.63 10.36
C ARG A 6 -14.03 16.83 9.21
N ASP A 7 -12.82 16.30 9.42
CA ASP A 7 -12.09 15.53 8.43
C ASP A 7 -11.99 14.06 8.82
N ALA A 8 -11.95 13.20 7.81
CA ALA A 8 -11.64 11.80 7.93
C ALA A 8 -10.30 11.46 7.24
N VAL A 9 -9.53 10.57 7.86
CA VAL A 9 -8.38 9.92 7.23
C VAL A 9 -8.85 8.63 6.57
N ILE A 10 -8.74 8.59 5.23
CA ILE A 10 -9.25 7.52 4.37
C ILE A 10 -8.07 6.79 3.73
N VAL A 11 -8.11 5.46 3.80
CA VAL A 11 -7.17 4.59 3.09
C VAL A 11 -7.83 4.14 1.79
N LEU A 12 -7.31 4.62 0.66
CA LEU A 12 -7.67 4.18 -0.68
C LEU A 12 -7.04 2.81 -0.92
N LYS A 13 -7.75 1.76 -0.52
CA LYS A 13 -7.24 0.38 -0.49
C LYS A 13 -6.77 -0.12 -1.85
N ASP A 14 -7.48 0.18 -2.94
CA ASP A 14 -7.09 -0.22 -4.31
C ASP A 14 -5.87 0.52 -4.86
N TRP A 15 -5.41 1.59 -4.20
CA TRP A 15 -4.26 2.38 -4.63
C TRP A 15 -3.14 2.45 -3.57
N SER A 16 -3.35 1.84 -2.40
CA SER A 16 -2.44 1.92 -1.25
C SER A 16 -2.04 3.38 -0.89
N ARG A 17 -3.02 4.29 -0.93
CA ARG A 17 -2.83 5.72 -0.58
C ARG A 17 -3.64 6.10 0.63
N VAL A 18 -3.11 7.02 1.42
CA VAL A 18 -3.83 7.63 2.54
C VAL A 18 -4.12 9.08 2.18
N ILE A 19 -5.39 9.49 2.27
CA ILE A 19 -5.83 10.85 2.01
C ILE A 19 -6.61 11.39 3.22
N ARG A 20 -6.62 12.72 3.36
CA ARG A 20 -7.47 13.42 4.32
C ARG A 20 -8.54 14.17 3.55
N ARG A 21 -9.81 14.00 3.92
CA ARG A 21 -10.94 14.67 3.25
C ARG A 21 -12.01 15.08 4.27
N PRO A 22 -12.77 16.15 3.98
CA PRO A 22 -13.97 16.48 4.75
C PRO A 22 -14.95 15.30 4.77
N ILE A 23 -15.64 15.10 5.90
CA ILE A 23 -16.66 14.06 6.04
C ILE A 23 -17.83 14.30 5.05
N THR A 24 -18.09 15.57 4.70
CA THR A 24 -19.13 15.96 3.73
C THR A 24 -18.88 15.42 2.32
N ASP A 25 -17.64 15.07 2.00
CA ASP A 25 -17.26 14.52 0.70
C ASP A 25 -17.36 12.97 0.69
N MET A 26 -17.80 12.37 1.79
CA MET A 26 -17.91 10.92 1.93
C MET A 26 -19.31 10.44 1.58
N TYR A 27 -19.36 9.38 0.78
CA TYR A 27 -20.61 8.72 0.36
C TYR A 27 -20.59 7.25 0.80
N ILE A 28 -21.79 6.69 1.02
CA ILE A 28 -21.93 5.27 1.34
C ILE A 28 -21.63 4.45 0.09
N LEU A 29 -20.65 3.55 0.20
CA LEU A 29 -20.33 2.62 -0.87
C LEU A 29 -21.45 1.58 -1.03
N GLU A 30 -22.05 1.52 -2.22
CA GLU A 30 -23.08 0.52 -2.56
C GLU A 30 -22.54 -0.92 -2.41
N ASN A 31 -23.42 -1.87 -2.06
CA ASN A 31 -23.02 -3.25 -1.78
C ASN A 31 -22.34 -3.94 -2.98
N ARG A 32 -22.79 -3.66 -4.22
CA ARG A 32 -22.18 -4.21 -5.45
C ARG A 32 -20.69 -3.90 -5.60
N PHE A 33 -20.22 -2.79 -5.02
CA PHE A 33 -18.81 -2.42 -5.07
C PHE A 33 -18.00 -3.05 -3.93
N ARG A 34 -18.66 -3.61 -2.90
CA ARG A 34 -18.01 -4.31 -1.78
C ARG A 34 -17.73 -5.78 -2.07
N GLU A 35 -18.38 -6.34 -3.09
CA GLU A 35 -18.23 -7.74 -3.50
C GLU A 35 -16.85 -8.02 -4.14
N LYS A 36 -16.15 -6.99 -4.59
CA LYS A 36 -14.83 -7.12 -5.19
C LYS A 36 -13.73 -6.93 -4.14
N ASP A 37 -12.77 -7.85 -4.11
CA ASP A 37 -11.58 -7.72 -3.27
C ASP A 37 -10.75 -6.48 -3.65
N TRP A 38 -9.98 -5.98 -2.68
CA TRP A 38 -9.07 -4.87 -2.91
C TRP A 38 -8.01 -5.21 -3.96
N GLN A 39 -7.77 -4.30 -4.89
CA GLN A 39 -6.93 -4.54 -6.06
C GLN A 39 -5.45 -4.27 -5.81
N ALA A 40 -5.09 -3.48 -4.79
CA ALA A 40 -3.69 -3.31 -4.40
C ALA A 40 -3.34 -4.21 -3.21
N ILE A 41 -2.28 -4.99 -3.40
CA ILE A 41 -1.74 -5.91 -2.42
C ILE A 41 -0.42 -5.31 -1.86
N PRO A 42 -0.28 -5.17 -0.53
CA PRO A 42 0.98 -4.86 0.11
C PRO A 42 2.08 -5.88 -0.23
N CYS A 43 3.18 -5.40 -0.81
CA CYS A 43 4.31 -6.25 -1.17
C CYS A 43 5.60 -5.87 -0.42
N GLY A 44 6.29 -6.88 0.11
CA GLY A 44 7.69 -6.80 0.52
C GLY A 44 8.61 -7.24 -0.61
N LEU A 45 9.77 -6.58 -0.75
CA LEU A 45 10.78 -6.99 -1.73
C LEU A 45 11.72 -8.03 -1.13
N ALA A 46 11.88 -9.16 -1.81
CA ALA A 46 12.76 -10.25 -1.41
C ALA A 46 14.23 -9.83 -1.37
N HIS A 47 15.01 -10.50 -0.52
CA HIS A 47 16.47 -10.32 -0.40
C HIS A 47 16.95 -8.91 0.00
N LEU A 48 16.03 -8.01 0.36
CA LEU A 48 16.35 -6.66 0.81
C LEU A 48 16.11 -6.52 2.32
N GLY A 49 17.07 -5.91 3.01
CA GLY A 49 16.98 -5.55 4.42
C GLY A 49 17.37 -4.10 4.67
N SER A 50 16.90 -3.52 5.77
CA SER A 50 17.30 -2.18 6.16
C SER A 50 18.79 -2.14 6.52
N VAL A 51 19.46 -1.06 6.09
CA VAL A 51 20.89 -0.86 6.38
C VAL A 51 21.12 -0.81 7.89
N GLY A 52 22.02 -1.65 8.40
CA GLY A 52 22.37 -1.72 9.81
C GLY A 52 21.27 -2.29 10.70
N LEU A 53 20.42 -3.19 10.17
CA LEU A 53 19.34 -3.87 10.91
C LEU A 53 18.36 -2.91 11.60
N ARG A 54 18.20 -1.71 11.05
CA ARG A 54 17.30 -0.72 11.62
C ARG A 54 15.85 -1.19 11.50
N PRO A 55 14.97 -0.93 12.48
CA PRO A 55 13.57 -1.34 12.38
C PRO A 55 12.80 -0.62 11.26
N ARG A 56 13.37 0.43 10.64
CA ARG A 56 12.74 1.21 9.58
C ARG A 56 13.70 1.47 8.43
N TRP A 57 13.15 1.44 7.22
CA TRP A 57 13.86 1.82 6.01
C TRP A 57 14.27 3.30 6.01
N PRO A 58 15.53 3.63 5.69
CA PRO A 58 15.96 5.01 5.51
C PRO A 58 15.08 5.77 4.50
N ARG A 59 14.92 7.09 4.70
CA ARG A 59 14.16 7.95 3.77
C ARG A 59 14.68 7.83 2.33
N LYS A 60 16.01 7.81 2.16
CA LYS A 60 16.67 7.70 0.85
C LYS A 60 16.33 6.38 0.15
N SER A 61 16.41 5.23 0.84
CA SER A 61 16.03 3.93 0.29
C SER A 61 14.59 3.92 -0.19
N ARG A 62 13.65 4.43 0.63
CA ARG A 62 12.23 4.52 0.24
C ARG A 62 12.00 5.43 -0.97
N ALA A 63 12.69 6.56 -1.04
CA ALA A 63 12.59 7.48 -2.16
C ALA A 63 13.10 6.84 -3.45
N LEU A 64 14.26 6.17 -3.39
CA LEU A 64 14.84 5.46 -4.54
C LEU A 64 13.92 4.33 -5.02
N THR A 65 13.42 3.47 -4.11
CA THR A 65 12.47 2.42 -4.46
C THR A 65 11.22 2.99 -5.14
N ARG A 66 10.69 4.12 -4.64
CA ARG A 66 9.55 4.79 -5.26
C ARG A 66 9.87 5.32 -6.66
N THR A 67 11.06 5.86 -6.88
CA THR A 67 11.47 6.33 -8.22
C THR A 67 11.65 5.18 -9.20
N LEU A 68 12.20 4.05 -8.77
CA LEU A 68 12.45 2.90 -9.64
C LEU A 68 11.18 2.11 -9.98
N LEU A 69 10.21 2.04 -9.06
CA LEU A 69 9.03 1.17 -9.18
C LEU A 69 7.71 1.91 -9.33
N GLY A 70 7.62 3.15 -8.85
CA GLY A 70 6.39 3.92 -8.87
C GLY A 70 6.04 4.33 -10.29
N ARG A 71 5.18 3.55 -10.95
CA ARG A 71 4.72 3.62 -12.36
C ARG A 71 5.41 2.66 -13.34
N ARG A 72 6.23 1.71 -12.85
CA ARG A 72 6.76 0.66 -13.71
C ARG A 72 5.72 -0.45 -13.85
N GLU A 73 5.45 -0.85 -15.08
CA GLU A 73 4.77 -2.11 -15.39
C GLU A 73 5.81 -3.23 -15.56
N GLY A 74 5.48 -4.43 -15.12
CA GLY A 74 6.40 -5.55 -15.20
C GLY A 74 5.87 -6.79 -14.47
N TRP A 75 6.59 -7.88 -14.68
CA TRP A 75 6.29 -9.14 -14.02
C TRP A 75 6.77 -9.11 -12.57
N MET A 76 5.95 -9.69 -11.71
CA MET A 76 6.26 -9.90 -10.30
C MET A 76 6.01 -11.37 -9.98
N ARG A 77 6.95 -11.99 -9.30
CA ARG A 77 6.81 -13.37 -8.81
C ARG A 77 6.59 -13.33 -7.31
N ILE A 78 5.48 -13.93 -6.87
CA ILE A 78 5.18 -14.14 -5.45
C ILE A 78 6.04 -15.29 -4.95
N LEU A 79 6.82 -15.04 -3.90
CA LEU A 79 7.65 -16.07 -3.27
C LEU A 79 6.93 -16.70 -2.07
N GLU A 80 6.32 -15.87 -1.23
CA GLU A 80 5.57 -16.31 -0.06
C GLU A 80 4.51 -15.28 0.34
N PRO A 81 3.37 -15.70 0.92
CA PRO A 81 2.42 -14.77 1.52
C PRO A 81 2.97 -14.19 2.84
N VAL A 82 2.59 -12.95 3.14
CA VAL A 82 2.88 -12.26 4.41
C VAL A 82 1.57 -11.92 5.07
N GLU A 83 1.31 -12.51 6.24
CA GLU A 83 0.02 -12.41 6.92
C GLU A 83 -1.15 -12.78 5.99
N THR A 84 -2.36 -12.26 6.25
CA THR A 84 -3.56 -12.56 5.45
C THR A 84 -3.62 -11.75 4.15
N TYR A 85 -2.92 -10.62 4.05
CA TYR A 85 -3.16 -9.63 3.00
C TYR A 85 -1.92 -9.16 2.24
N GLY A 86 -0.73 -9.72 2.49
CA GLY A 86 0.51 -9.29 1.86
C GLY A 86 1.27 -10.42 1.19
N ALA A 87 2.35 -10.07 0.48
CA ALA A 87 3.25 -11.03 -0.14
C ALA A 87 4.69 -10.53 -0.17
N VAL A 88 5.66 -11.44 -0.08
CA VAL A 88 7.04 -11.19 -0.49
C VAL A 88 7.16 -11.51 -1.97
N ILE A 89 7.73 -10.57 -2.73
CA ILE A 89 7.89 -10.68 -4.17
C ILE A 89 9.34 -10.50 -4.62
N THR A 90 9.65 -11.05 -5.78
CA THR A 90 10.77 -10.59 -6.61
C THR A 90 10.23 -9.97 -7.90
N LEU A 91 11.00 -9.04 -8.46
CA LEU A 91 10.74 -8.41 -9.74
C LEU A 91 11.61 -9.09 -10.80
N ASP A 92 11.04 -9.34 -11.98
CA ASP A 92 11.80 -9.80 -13.15
C ASP A 92 12.35 -8.60 -13.98
#